data_AF-A0A918YK60-F1
#
_entry.id   AF-A0A918YK60-F1
#
_cell.length_a   1.000
_cell.length_b   1.000
_cell.length_c   1.000
_cell.angle_alpha   90.00
_cell.angle_beta   90.00
_cell.angle_gamma   90.00
#
_symmetry.space_group_name_H-M   'P 1'
#
loop_
_entity.id
_entity.type
_entity.pdbx_description
1 polymer ?
#
loop_
_entity_poly.entity_id
_entity_poly.type
_entity_poly.pdbx_seq_one_letter_code
_entity_poly.pdbx_strand_id
1 'polypeptide(L)'
;MSHKRMPKRKAAIAVGGVAALGAAALLLPNANASQDKNDMNAAGTGGVKTLKATQASGVAAQVQKILGDAFAGSYYDSAKQQLVVNAADGDQNAIAQAKNAGAVVREVQNSTRALKAAAGTLKTKATIPGTSWAVDPRTDKVLVTADSTVTGAKWNRLQSTVQSLGTGMATLKKSAGSFKTFVSGGDAIFSQTQAGGVRCSLGFNVTASDGSPAFLTAGHCGVAAKDWSDSQNGQPIASVDQAKFPGNDFSLVKYTDPNTQAPSEVNAGNGQTVQITQAADATVGETVFRMGSTTGLHNGQVTGLDATVNFQSETNPGGTDTVNGLIQTNVCAEAGDSGGSLFTQDGSAVGLTSGGSGDCTSGGETFFQPVTAALQATGATLGNGGNGGSGGNGAGGQSGSAAPSASASDPSGAGDQSGAGGDQIGGSADPSASASDPSGAGDQSGTGAGASDPAGSGGDPSSGSGSANDGSSLTGSN
;
A
#
# COMPACT_ATOMS: atom_id res chain seq x y z
N MET A 1 65.34 30.23 -66.56
CA MET A 1 63.87 30.13 -66.57
C MET A 1 63.43 28.95 -65.72
N SER A 2 62.16 28.95 -65.30
CA SER A 2 61.43 27.88 -64.58
C SER A 2 61.88 26.44 -64.87
N HIS A 3 62.03 25.58 -63.85
CA HIS A 3 60.96 24.63 -63.47
C HIS A 3 61.24 23.89 -62.15
N LYS A 4 60.16 23.53 -61.47
CA LYS A 4 60.06 22.98 -60.11
C LYS A 4 59.59 21.52 -60.18
N ARG A 5 60.19 20.59 -59.42
CA ARG A 5 59.52 19.55 -58.58
C ARG A 5 60.50 18.54 -57.95
N MET A 6 60.09 17.99 -56.81
CA MET A 6 60.78 16.93 -56.05
C MET A 6 60.60 15.55 -56.69
N PRO A 7 61.36 14.53 -56.24
CA PRO A 7 60.68 13.51 -55.41
C PRO A 7 61.47 13.09 -54.15
N LYS A 8 60.75 12.64 -53.11
CA LYS A 8 61.31 12.10 -51.87
C LYS A 8 61.78 10.64 -52.04
N ARG A 9 62.78 10.24 -51.25
CA ARG A 9 63.48 8.94 -51.34
C ARG A 9 62.93 7.89 -50.36
N LYS A 10 62.80 6.67 -50.89
CA LYS A 10 63.17 5.35 -50.33
C LYS A 10 62.46 4.82 -49.07
N ALA A 11 62.48 3.48 -48.99
CA ALA A 11 61.85 2.62 -48.00
C ALA A 11 62.91 1.80 -47.21
N ALA A 12 62.42 0.86 -46.38
CA ALA A 12 63.12 -0.32 -45.85
C ALA A 12 64.13 -0.11 -44.69
N ILE A 13 64.46 -1.07 -43.79
CA ILE A 13 63.86 -2.37 -43.36
C ILE A 13 64.45 -2.75 -41.97
N ALA A 14 63.76 -3.62 -41.23
CA ALA A 14 64.07 -4.42 -40.02
C ALA A 14 65.47 -4.47 -39.35
N VAL A 15 65.44 -4.60 -37.99
CA VAL A 15 66.25 -5.46 -37.07
C VAL A 15 65.39 -5.64 -35.78
N GLY A 16 65.36 -6.73 -34.98
CA GLY A 16 65.96 -8.07 -35.07
C GLY A 16 66.49 -8.60 -33.71
N GLY A 17 65.79 -9.57 -33.06
CA GLY A 17 66.30 -10.39 -31.92
C GLY A 17 66.40 -9.71 -30.53
N VAL A 18 66.54 -10.40 -29.37
CA VAL A 18 66.53 -11.84 -28.97
C VAL A 18 65.96 -11.96 -27.53
N ALA A 19 65.55 -13.17 -27.12
CA ALA A 19 65.01 -13.60 -25.81
C ALA A 19 65.95 -13.38 -24.57
N ALA A 20 65.62 -13.69 -23.30
CA ALA A 20 64.64 -14.65 -22.76
C ALA A 20 64.33 -14.50 -21.23
N LEU A 21 63.29 -15.22 -20.75
CA LEU A 21 63.00 -15.67 -19.35
C LEU A 21 62.67 -14.57 -18.30
N GLY A 22 61.67 -14.69 -17.41
CA GLY A 22 60.63 -15.71 -17.19
C GLY A 22 59.77 -15.39 -15.93
N ALA A 23 58.88 -16.33 -15.53
CA ALA A 23 58.04 -16.36 -14.31
C ALA A 23 56.66 -15.64 -14.28
N ALA A 24 55.62 -16.45 -14.52
CA ALA A 24 54.45 -16.74 -13.67
C ALA A 24 53.44 -15.65 -13.18
N ALA A 25 52.17 -15.95 -13.54
CA ALA A 25 50.94 -15.92 -12.71
C ALA A 25 50.07 -14.65 -12.58
N LEU A 26 48.75 -14.92 -12.48
CA LEU A 26 47.62 -14.04 -12.09
C LEU A 26 47.06 -13.03 -13.12
N LEU A 27 46.35 -13.58 -14.11
CA LEU A 27 45.05 -13.07 -14.61
C LEU A 27 43.97 -13.79 -13.77
N LEU A 28 42.82 -13.28 -13.32
CA LEU A 28 41.98 -12.06 -13.48
C LEU A 28 41.15 -11.96 -12.13
N PRO A 29 40.08 -11.14 -11.91
CA PRO A 29 39.24 -10.40 -12.86
C PRO A 29 38.79 -8.97 -12.47
N ASN A 30 38.40 -8.21 -13.50
CA ASN A 30 37.20 -7.36 -13.44
C ASN A 30 36.28 -7.81 -14.58
N ALA A 31 35.47 -8.83 -14.31
CA ALA A 31 34.52 -9.40 -15.23
C ALA A 31 33.20 -9.66 -14.50
N ASN A 32 32.22 -8.78 -14.68
CA ASN A 32 30.80 -9.09 -14.45
C ASN A 32 30.13 -9.32 -15.80
N ALA A 33 30.67 -10.31 -16.52
CA ALA A 33 30.03 -10.93 -17.67
C ALA A 33 29.84 -12.41 -17.32
N SER A 34 28.72 -12.74 -16.69
CA SER A 34 28.25 -14.13 -16.68
C SER A 34 27.73 -14.44 -18.09
N GLN A 35 28.64 -14.95 -18.91
CA GLN A 35 28.30 -15.77 -20.06
C GLN A 35 28.60 -17.21 -19.68
N ASP A 36 27.61 -17.93 -19.16
CA ASP A 36 27.71 -19.38 -19.10
C ASP A 36 27.71 -19.92 -20.54
N LYS A 37 28.87 -20.40 -20.96
CA LYS A 37 29.03 -21.15 -22.20
C LYS A 37 28.73 -22.62 -21.92
N ASN A 38 27.49 -23.00 -22.16
CA ASN A 38 27.18 -24.25 -22.84
C ASN A 38 26.19 -23.93 -23.98
N ASP A 39 26.08 -24.87 -24.92
CA ASP A 39 25.14 -24.86 -26.05
C ASP A 39 25.41 -23.86 -27.19
N MET A 40 26.61 -23.97 -27.79
CA MET A 40 26.78 -23.65 -29.22
C MET A 40 26.09 -24.70 -30.11
N ASN A 41 24.75 -24.84 -30.04
CA ASN A 41 23.97 -25.44 -31.13
C ASN A 41 22.46 -25.12 -31.11
N ALA A 42 22.07 -23.84 -31.17
CA ALA A 42 20.68 -23.47 -31.50
C ALA A 42 20.60 -22.11 -32.20
N ALA A 43 20.19 -22.10 -33.48
CA ALA A 43 19.78 -20.89 -34.15
C ALA A 43 18.33 -20.54 -33.74
N GLY A 44 18.19 -19.56 -32.84
CA GLY A 44 16.94 -18.83 -32.61
C GLY A 44 16.06 -19.26 -31.44
N THR A 45 16.27 -18.66 -30.27
CA THR A 45 15.20 -18.19 -29.35
C THR A 45 15.78 -17.23 -28.31
N GLY A 46 15.08 -16.14 -27.98
CA GLY A 46 15.46 -15.24 -26.89
C GLY A 46 15.19 -15.89 -25.52
N GLY A 47 16.25 -16.10 -24.72
CA GLY A 47 16.17 -16.79 -23.44
C GLY A 47 15.56 -15.94 -22.32
N VAL A 48 14.68 -16.56 -21.52
CA VAL A 48 14.13 -16.00 -20.29
C VAL A 48 15.26 -15.72 -19.30
N LYS A 49 15.27 -14.54 -18.67
CA LYS A 49 16.29 -14.16 -17.69
C LYS A 49 15.81 -14.37 -16.27
N THR A 50 16.72 -14.80 -15.39
CA THR A 50 16.52 -14.64 -13.95
C THR A 50 16.76 -13.17 -13.56
N LEU A 51 15.97 -12.68 -12.61
CA LEU A 51 15.87 -11.28 -12.19
C LEU A 51 15.77 -11.23 -10.66
N LYS A 52 16.26 -10.16 -10.03
CA LYS A 52 15.90 -9.88 -8.63
C LYS A 52 14.46 -9.32 -8.58
N ALA A 53 13.75 -9.55 -7.47
CA ALA A 53 12.39 -9.02 -7.27
C ALA A 53 12.33 -7.49 -7.48
N THR A 54 13.28 -6.74 -6.92
CA THR A 54 13.36 -5.27 -7.09
C THR A 54 13.75 -4.80 -8.50
N GLN A 55 14.14 -5.71 -9.40
CA GLN A 55 14.31 -5.41 -10.83
C GLN A 55 13.05 -5.75 -11.65
N ALA A 56 12.14 -6.56 -11.10
CA ALA A 56 10.97 -7.08 -11.81
C ALA A 56 9.99 -5.96 -12.19
N SER A 57 9.79 -4.96 -11.33
CA SER A 57 8.96 -3.77 -11.62
C SER A 57 9.50 -2.94 -12.80
N GLY A 58 10.83 -2.72 -12.85
CA GLY A 58 11.48 -2.03 -13.96
C GLY A 58 11.35 -2.76 -15.29
N VAL A 59 11.52 -4.09 -15.29
CA VAL A 59 11.31 -4.92 -16.49
C VAL A 59 9.82 -4.96 -16.88
N ALA A 60 8.90 -5.01 -15.90
CA ALA A 60 7.46 -4.96 -16.15
C ALA A 60 7.06 -3.64 -16.83
N ALA A 61 7.55 -2.50 -16.35
CA ALA A 61 7.33 -1.20 -16.97
C ALA A 61 7.92 -1.09 -18.40
N GLN A 62 9.06 -1.75 -18.68
CA GLN A 62 9.59 -1.86 -20.04
C GLN A 62 8.69 -2.73 -20.93
N VAL A 63 8.28 -3.90 -20.46
CA VAL A 63 7.44 -4.83 -21.24
C VAL A 63 6.03 -4.28 -21.46
N GLN A 64 5.47 -3.55 -20.50
CA GLN A 64 4.20 -2.83 -20.66
C GLN A 64 4.27 -1.81 -21.80
N LYS A 65 5.39 -1.10 -21.97
CA LYS A 65 5.60 -0.19 -23.13
C LYS A 65 5.71 -0.92 -24.47
N ILE A 66 6.20 -2.17 -24.47
CA ILE A 66 6.30 -3.03 -25.66
C ILE A 66 4.93 -3.59 -26.05
N LEU A 67 4.17 -4.09 -25.08
CA LEU A 67 2.87 -4.75 -25.32
C LEU A 67 1.71 -3.74 -25.48
N GLY A 68 1.82 -2.53 -24.90
CA GLY A 68 0.76 -1.52 -24.99
C GLY A 68 -0.56 -2.00 -24.41
N ASP A 69 -1.66 -1.85 -25.16
CA ASP A 69 -2.99 -2.34 -24.78
C ASP A 69 -3.05 -3.86 -24.55
N ALA A 70 -2.13 -4.64 -25.12
CA ALA A 70 -2.07 -6.09 -24.91
C ALA A 70 -1.54 -6.48 -23.52
N PHE A 71 -0.94 -5.55 -22.76
CA PHE A 71 -0.47 -5.86 -21.41
C PHE A 71 -1.64 -6.15 -20.45
N ALA A 72 -1.68 -7.36 -19.91
CA ALA A 72 -2.74 -7.89 -19.04
C ALA A 72 -2.26 -8.12 -17.58
N GLY A 73 -1.32 -7.30 -17.12
CA GLY A 73 -0.68 -7.41 -15.80
C GLY A 73 0.53 -8.35 -15.78
N SER A 74 1.20 -8.42 -14.64
CA SER A 74 2.41 -9.20 -14.45
C SER A 74 2.60 -9.64 -13.01
N TYR A 75 3.33 -10.73 -12.80
CA TYR A 75 3.74 -11.21 -11.48
C TYR A 75 5.17 -11.73 -11.49
N TYR A 76 5.83 -11.66 -10.36
CA TYR A 76 7.13 -12.28 -10.14
C TYR A 76 6.93 -13.73 -9.64
N ASP A 77 7.49 -14.69 -10.36
CA ASP A 77 7.66 -16.07 -9.93
C ASP A 77 8.96 -16.16 -9.14
N SER A 78 8.85 -16.05 -7.82
CA SER A 78 9.98 -16.05 -6.90
C SER A 78 10.74 -17.38 -6.86
N ALA A 79 10.10 -18.51 -7.18
CA ALA A 79 10.74 -19.82 -7.23
C ALA A 79 11.62 -19.97 -8.49
N LYS A 80 11.23 -19.36 -9.61
CA LYS A 80 12.04 -19.32 -10.84
C LYS A 80 12.91 -18.06 -10.97
N GLN A 81 12.73 -17.10 -10.07
CA GLN A 81 13.30 -15.74 -10.14
C GLN A 81 12.98 -15.03 -11.47
N GLN A 82 11.74 -15.15 -11.95
CA GLN A 82 11.33 -14.70 -13.29
C GLN A 82 10.14 -13.74 -13.22
N LEU A 83 10.16 -12.70 -14.05
CA LEU A 83 8.95 -11.91 -14.30
C LEU A 83 8.07 -12.64 -15.32
N VAL A 84 6.85 -12.96 -14.95
CA VAL A 84 5.80 -13.43 -15.85
C VAL A 84 4.90 -12.24 -16.21
N VAL A 85 4.71 -12.00 -17.51
CA VAL A 85 3.83 -10.95 -18.02
C VAL A 85 2.69 -11.59 -18.79
N ASN A 86 1.47 -11.20 -18.47
CA ASN A 86 0.29 -11.58 -19.21
C ASN A 86 0.15 -10.71 -20.47
N ALA A 87 -0.18 -11.33 -21.60
CA ALA A 87 -0.57 -10.66 -22.82
C ALA A 87 -1.97 -11.12 -23.26
N ALA A 88 -2.91 -10.19 -23.42
CA ALA A 88 -4.22 -10.45 -24.04
C ALA A 88 -4.22 -9.87 -25.45
N ASP A 89 -4.63 -10.65 -26.46
CA ASP A 89 -4.74 -10.23 -27.87
C ASP A 89 -3.47 -9.59 -28.46
N GLY A 90 -2.28 -9.99 -27.98
CA GLY A 90 -1.00 -9.39 -28.37
C GLY A 90 -0.49 -9.86 -29.73
N ASP A 91 0.02 -8.92 -30.54
CA ASP A 91 0.75 -9.26 -31.77
C ASP A 91 2.03 -10.06 -31.46
N GLN A 92 2.32 -11.06 -32.29
CA GLN A 92 3.42 -11.99 -32.07
C GLN A 92 4.80 -11.31 -32.10
N ASN A 93 4.97 -10.17 -32.79
CA ASN A 93 6.21 -9.40 -32.73
C ASN A 93 6.38 -8.69 -31.38
N ALA A 94 5.29 -8.13 -30.82
CA ALA A 94 5.31 -7.52 -29.49
C ALA A 94 5.57 -8.57 -28.41
N ILE A 95 4.97 -9.75 -28.53
CA ILE A 95 5.25 -10.91 -27.66
C ILE A 95 6.71 -11.37 -27.77
N ALA A 96 7.29 -11.41 -28.97
CA ALA A 96 8.70 -11.74 -29.16
C ALA A 96 9.63 -10.68 -28.56
N GLN A 97 9.32 -9.39 -28.71
CA GLN A 97 10.06 -8.29 -28.08
C GLN A 97 9.98 -8.33 -26.55
N ALA A 98 8.81 -8.64 -25.99
CA ALA A 98 8.61 -8.81 -24.55
C ALA A 98 9.41 -10.00 -23.98
N LYS A 99 9.47 -11.12 -24.71
CA LYS A 99 10.36 -12.26 -24.39
C LYS A 99 11.84 -11.84 -24.43
N ASN A 100 12.26 -11.11 -25.46
CA ASN A 100 13.63 -10.59 -25.59
C ASN A 100 14.01 -9.57 -24.50
N ALA A 101 13.06 -8.85 -23.93
CA ALA A 101 13.25 -7.99 -22.76
C ALA A 101 13.51 -8.78 -21.45
N GLY A 102 13.32 -10.11 -21.47
CA GLY A 102 13.65 -11.03 -20.37
C GLY A 102 12.44 -11.59 -19.61
N ALA A 103 11.21 -11.23 -20.00
CA ALA A 103 10.00 -11.72 -19.37
C ALA A 103 9.51 -13.07 -19.93
N VAL A 104 8.89 -13.89 -19.08
CA VAL A 104 8.05 -15.01 -19.52
C VAL A 104 6.70 -14.42 -19.94
N VAL A 105 6.43 -14.37 -21.25
CA VAL A 105 5.11 -13.93 -21.73
C VAL A 105 4.14 -15.11 -21.70
N ARG A 106 3.01 -14.95 -21.00
CA ARG A 106 1.88 -15.87 -20.97
C ARG A 106 0.70 -15.20 -21.69
N GLU A 107 0.19 -15.85 -22.73
CA GLU A 107 -1.05 -15.39 -23.37
C GLU A 107 -2.25 -15.72 -22.46
N VAL A 108 -3.17 -14.76 -22.30
CA VAL A 108 -4.31 -14.84 -21.37
C VAL A 108 -5.60 -14.34 -22.03
N GLN A 109 -6.75 -14.56 -21.39
CA GLN A 109 -8.06 -14.24 -21.98
C GLN A 109 -8.56 -12.84 -21.61
N ASN A 110 -8.25 -12.36 -20.41
CA ASN A 110 -8.78 -11.10 -19.92
C ASN A 110 -7.77 -9.96 -20.11
N SER A 111 -8.13 -8.94 -20.90
CA SER A 111 -7.34 -7.71 -20.97
C SER A 111 -7.44 -6.90 -19.67
N THR A 112 -6.43 -6.07 -19.38
CA THR A 112 -6.48 -5.10 -18.26
C THR A 112 -7.75 -4.23 -18.32
N ARG A 113 -8.24 -3.90 -19.52
CA ARG A 113 -9.47 -3.14 -19.74
C ARG A 113 -10.71 -3.91 -19.29
N ALA A 114 -10.80 -5.21 -19.60
CA ALA A 114 -11.90 -6.07 -19.17
C ALA A 114 -11.90 -6.28 -17.65
N LEU A 115 -10.72 -6.55 -17.05
CA LEU A 115 -10.55 -6.70 -15.60
C LEU A 115 -10.93 -5.41 -14.85
N LYS A 116 -10.55 -4.23 -15.36
CA LYS A 116 -10.96 -2.93 -14.79
C LYS A 116 -12.46 -2.66 -14.95
N ALA A 117 -13.08 -3.07 -16.05
CA ALA A 117 -14.55 -2.97 -16.22
C ALA A 117 -15.32 -3.90 -15.26
N ALA A 118 -14.77 -5.09 -14.98
CA ALA A 118 -15.30 -6.00 -13.97
C ALA A 118 -15.20 -5.42 -12.56
N ALA A 119 -14.06 -4.84 -12.19
CA ALA A 119 -13.89 -4.11 -10.93
C ALA A 119 -14.84 -2.89 -10.81
N GLY A 120 -15.08 -2.16 -11.90
CA GLY A 120 -16.07 -1.08 -11.95
C GLY A 120 -17.52 -1.57 -11.75
N THR A 121 -17.84 -2.76 -12.27
CA THR A 121 -19.14 -3.40 -12.05
C THR A 121 -19.32 -3.84 -10.61
N LEU A 122 -18.28 -4.41 -9.98
CA LEU A 122 -18.26 -4.74 -8.54
C LEU A 122 -18.43 -3.48 -7.68
N LYS A 123 -17.70 -2.40 -7.99
CA LYS A 123 -17.85 -1.10 -7.32
C LYS A 123 -19.26 -0.54 -7.41
N THR A 124 -19.93 -0.69 -8.55
CA THR A 124 -21.29 -0.18 -8.76
C THR A 124 -22.35 -1.05 -8.09
N LYS A 125 -22.21 -2.38 -8.15
CA LYS A 125 -23.28 -3.33 -7.78
C LYS A 125 -23.05 -4.05 -6.45
N ALA A 126 -21.82 -4.13 -5.95
CA ALA A 126 -21.41 -4.98 -4.84
C ALA A 126 -20.49 -4.29 -3.80
N THR A 127 -20.45 -2.95 -3.74
CA THR A 127 -19.95 -2.24 -2.55
C THR A 127 -20.81 -2.60 -1.34
N ILE A 128 -20.26 -3.47 -0.50
CA ILE A 128 -20.88 -4.05 0.69
C ILE A 128 -19.80 -4.06 1.78
N PRO A 129 -20.05 -3.62 3.03
CA PRO A 129 -19.11 -3.78 4.13
C PRO A 129 -18.65 -5.23 4.27
N GLY A 130 -17.34 -5.45 4.43
CA GLY A 130 -16.76 -6.79 4.47
C GLY A 130 -16.42 -7.39 3.10
N THR A 131 -16.30 -6.56 2.04
CA THR A 131 -15.86 -7.01 0.71
C THR A 131 -14.64 -6.27 0.20
N SER A 132 -13.84 -6.97 -0.60
CA SER A 132 -12.73 -6.41 -1.35
C SER A 132 -12.58 -7.10 -2.71
N TRP A 133 -11.90 -6.43 -3.64
CA TRP A 133 -11.52 -7.03 -4.91
C TRP A 133 -10.19 -6.46 -5.42
N ALA A 134 -9.37 -7.33 -6.01
CA ALA A 134 -8.09 -7.00 -6.63
C ALA A 134 -7.91 -7.77 -7.94
N VAL A 135 -7.05 -7.28 -8.83
CA VAL A 135 -6.63 -8.06 -10.02
C VAL A 135 -5.56 -9.06 -9.58
N ASP A 136 -5.81 -10.34 -9.83
CA ASP A 136 -4.83 -11.41 -9.67
C ASP A 136 -4.23 -11.78 -11.04
N PRO A 137 -3.02 -11.26 -11.38
CA PRO A 137 -2.34 -11.60 -12.61
C PRO A 137 -1.87 -13.07 -12.65
N ARG A 138 -1.90 -13.84 -11.56
CA ARG A 138 -1.57 -15.27 -11.58
C ARG A 138 -2.72 -16.11 -12.14
N THR A 139 -3.96 -15.82 -11.76
CA THR A 139 -5.16 -16.52 -12.28
C THR A 139 -5.82 -15.85 -13.49
N ASP A 140 -5.37 -14.66 -13.89
CA ASP A 140 -5.99 -13.83 -14.95
C ASP A 140 -7.42 -13.41 -14.61
N LYS A 141 -7.70 -13.11 -13.33
CA LYS A 141 -9.07 -12.83 -12.84
C LYS A 141 -9.08 -11.72 -11.81
N VAL A 142 -10.26 -11.14 -11.59
CA VAL A 142 -10.52 -10.35 -10.38
C VAL A 142 -10.78 -11.31 -9.22
N LEU A 143 -9.88 -11.33 -8.22
CA LEU A 143 -10.12 -12.01 -6.96
C LEU A 143 -11.04 -11.14 -6.09
N VAL A 144 -12.25 -11.62 -5.87
CA VAL A 144 -13.24 -11.00 -4.97
C VAL A 144 -13.22 -11.77 -3.65
N THR A 145 -12.97 -11.07 -2.55
CA THR A 145 -12.97 -11.66 -1.21
C THR A 145 -14.11 -11.08 -0.39
N ALA A 146 -14.86 -11.96 0.27
CA ALA A 146 -15.87 -11.59 1.26
C ALA A 146 -15.47 -12.12 2.63
N ASP A 147 -15.64 -11.30 3.65
CA ASP A 147 -15.32 -11.64 5.03
C ASP A 147 -16.40 -12.53 5.69
N SER A 148 -16.22 -12.86 6.98
CA SER A 148 -17.18 -13.67 7.72
C SER A 148 -18.54 -13.00 7.95
N THR A 149 -18.61 -11.66 7.93
CA THR A 149 -19.83 -10.86 8.12
C THR A 149 -20.74 -10.85 6.88
N VAL A 150 -20.17 -11.05 5.69
CA VAL A 150 -20.94 -11.11 4.42
C VAL A 150 -21.72 -12.42 4.34
N THR A 151 -22.98 -12.36 4.74
CA THR A 151 -23.92 -13.48 4.85
C THR A 151 -25.29 -13.16 4.23
N GLY A 152 -26.14 -14.18 4.08
CA GLY A 152 -27.54 -14.02 3.64
C GLY A 152 -27.70 -13.20 2.35
N ALA A 153 -28.56 -12.18 2.38
CA ALA A 153 -28.83 -11.32 1.23
C ALA A 153 -27.58 -10.56 0.71
N LYS A 154 -26.64 -10.18 1.60
CA LYS A 154 -25.36 -9.55 1.20
C LYS A 154 -24.53 -10.52 0.36
N TRP A 155 -24.40 -11.78 0.83
CA TRP A 155 -23.70 -12.83 0.10
C TRP A 155 -24.36 -13.13 -1.25
N ASN A 156 -25.68 -13.27 -1.29
CA ASN A 156 -26.41 -13.56 -2.53
C ASN A 156 -26.25 -12.43 -3.57
N ARG A 157 -26.23 -11.16 -3.14
CA ARG A 157 -25.96 -10.00 -4.00
C ARG A 157 -24.52 -10.01 -4.54
N LEU A 158 -23.54 -10.32 -3.70
CA LEU A 158 -22.14 -10.43 -4.13
C LEU A 158 -21.96 -11.57 -5.14
N GLN A 159 -22.47 -12.77 -4.82
CA GLN A 159 -22.37 -13.96 -5.65
C GLN A 159 -23.05 -13.78 -7.01
N SER A 160 -24.26 -13.23 -7.06
CA SER A 160 -24.96 -12.93 -8.33
C SER A 160 -24.26 -11.83 -9.14
N THR A 161 -23.66 -10.83 -8.48
CA THR A 161 -22.82 -9.84 -9.17
C THR A 161 -21.60 -10.50 -9.81
N VAL A 162 -20.86 -11.34 -9.07
CA VAL A 162 -19.71 -12.09 -9.60
C VAL A 162 -20.11 -13.02 -10.75
N GLN A 163 -21.23 -13.74 -10.63
CA GLN A 163 -21.77 -14.59 -11.70
C GLN A 163 -22.11 -13.78 -12.97
N SER A 164 -22.62 -12.55 -12.82
CA SER A 164 -22.93 -11.67 -13.96
C SER A 164 -21.70 -11.19 -14.75
N LEU A 165 -20.49 -11.35 -14.21
CA LEU A 165 -19.22 -11.05 -14.90
C LEU A 165 -18.76 -12.20 -15.81
N GLY A 166 -19.36 -13.39 -15.69
CA GLY A 166 -18.95 -14.61 -16.39
C GLY A 166 -17.87 -15.41 -15.66
N THR A 167 -17.85 -16.72 -15.91
CA THR A 167 -16.98 -17.71 -15.23
C THR A 167 -15.47 -17.48 -15.45
N GLY A 168 -15.12 -16.78 -16.52
CA GLY A 168 -13.74 -16.41 -16.86
C GLY A 168 -13.20 -15.17 -16.14
N MET A 169 -14.06 -14.31 -15.57
CA MET A 169 -13.66 -12.93 -15.21
C MET A 169 -13.26 -12.75 -13.74
N ALA A 170 -13.95 -13.43 -12.82
CA ALA A 170 -13.77 -13.24 -11.38
C ALA A 170 -13.87 -14.55 -10.59
N THR A 171 -13.17 -14.60 -9.45
CA THR A 171 -13.28 -15.66 -8.45
C THR A 171 -13.84 -15.08 -7.15
N LEU A 172 -14.71 -15.82 -6.47
CA LEU A 172 -15.24 -15.43 -5.15
C LEU A 172 -14.64 -16.33 -4.07
N LYS A 173 -13.89 -15.72 -3.14
CA LYS A 173 -13.31 -16.36 -1.96
C LYS A 173 -14.03 -15.88 -0.70
N LYS A 174 -14.15 -16.76 0.30
CA LYS A 174 -14.54 -16.36 1.67
C LYS A 174 -13.31 -16.34 2.58
N SER A 175 -13.18 -15.30 3.39
CA SER A 175 -12.18 -15.17 4.46
C SER A 175 -12.76 -15.59 5.81
N ALA A 176 -11.90 -15.99 6.74
CA ALA A 176 -12.32 -16.52 8.05
C ALA A 176 -12.65 -15.41 9.07
N GLY A 177 -11.95 -14.27 9.00
CA GLY A 177 -12.21 -13.11 9.85
C GLY A 177 -13.15 -12.09 9.21
N SER A 178 -13.42 -11.00 9.94
CA SER A 178 -14.09 -9.78 9.43
C SER A 178 -13.05 -8.77 8.94
N PHE A 179 -13.34 -8.01 7.86
CA PHE A 179 -12.52 -6.86 7.49
C PHE A 179 -12.73 -5.73 8.50
N LYS A 180 -11.64 -5.29 9.11
CA LYS A 180 -11.59 -4.14 10.01
C LYS A 180 -10.42 -3.24 9.63
N THR A 181 -10.61 -1.95 9.81
CA THR A 181 -9.53 -1.00 10.02
C THR A 181 -8.66 -1.53 11.17
N PHE A 182 -7.36 -1.63 10.92
CA PHE A 182 -6.38 -1.91 11.98
C PHE A 182 -5.87 -0.58 12.51
N VAL A 183 -5.33 -0.52 13.74
CA VAL A 183 -4.81 0.74 14.35
C VAL A 183 -3.74 0.47 15.44
N SER A 184 -2.39 0.53 15.28
CA SER A 184 -1.48 0.73 14.12
C SER A 184 -0.02 0.27 14.40
N GLY A 185 0.87 0.18 13.36
CA GLY A 185 2.33 -0.10 13.39
C GLY A 185 3.24 0.93 12.67
N GLY A 186 4.57 0.91 12.75
CA GLY A 186 5.48 -0.07 13.38
C GLY A 186 6.05 0.30 14.76
N ASP A 187 6.44 1.55 15.00
CA ASP A 187 6.69 2.10 16.35
C ASP A 187 5.43 2.82 16.85
N ALA A 188 5.02 2.57 18.10
CA ALA A 188 3.76 3.05 18.64
C ALA A 188 3.69 4.59 18.73
N ILE A 189 2.63 5.19 18.17
CA ILE A 189 2.24 6.57 18.47
C ILE A 189 0.84 6.58 19.09
N PHE A 190 0.58 7.54 19.96
CA PHE A 190 -0.61 7.54 20.79
C PHE A 190 -1.28 8.91 20.76
N SER A 191 -2.59 8.92 20.82
CA SER A 191 -3.38 10.14 20.98
C SER A 191 -4.50 9.90 21.98
N GLN A 192 -4.92 10.97 22.66
CA GLN A 192 -6.06 10.96 23.57
C GLN A 192 -7.19 11.74 22.93
N THR A 193 -8.26 11.04 22.56
CA THR A 193 -9.46 11.64 21.96
C THR A 193 -10.60 11.68 22.97
N GLN A 194 -11.68 12.39 22.65
CA GLN A 194 -12.91 12.38 23.47
C GLN A 194 -13.55 10.98 23.57
N ALA A 195 -13.26 10.08 22.62
CA ALA A 195 -13.73 8.69 22.62
C ALA A 195 -12.76 7.72 23.33
N GLY A 196 -11.62 8.20 23.83
CA GLY A 196 -10.58 7.41 24.49
C GLY A 196 -9.23 7.46 23.77
N GLY A 197 -8.30 6.62 24.24
CA GLY A 197 -6.96 6.53 23.69
C GLY A 197 -6.93 5.81 22.33
N VAL A 198 -6.44 6.49 21.30
CA VAL A 198 -6.15 5.89 19.99
C VAL A 198 -4.66 5.58 19.94
N ARG A 199 -4.32 4.34 19.62
CA ARG A 199 -2.93 3.92 19.42
C ARG A 199 -2.69 3.77 17.93
N CYS A 200 -2.15 4.81 17.29
CA CYS A 200 -1.58 4.66 15.97
C CYS A 200 -0.10 4.24 16.04
N SER A 201 0.64 4.36 14.92
CA SER A 201 2.08 4.11 14.84
C SER A 201 2.67 4.68 13.56
N LEU A 202 4.00 4.72 13.52
CA LEU A 202 4.78 5.36 12.49
C LEU A 202 5.15 4.40 11.34
N GLY A 203 4.85 4.80 10.11
CA GLY A 203 5.18 4.06 8.90
C GLY A 203 6.58 4.38 8.38
N PHE A 204 6.81 5.62 7.95
CA PHE A 204 8.11 6.08 7.46
C PHE A 204 8.36 7.54 7.83
N ASN A 205 9.56 7.84 8.34
CA ASN A 205 10.03 9.22 8.46
C ASN A 205 10.25 9.83 7.07
N VAL A 206 9.84 11.08 6.92
CA VAL A 206 9.92 11.86 5.68
C VAL A 206 10.26 13.31 5.98
N THR A 207 10.76 14.02 4.98
CA THR A 207 10.81 15.49 4.99
C THR A 207 9.55 15.99 4.29
N ALA A 208 8.79 16.87 4.97
CA ALA A 208 7.64 17.53 4.36
C ALA A 208 8.06 18.52 3.27
N SER A 209 7.11 18.97 2.44
CA SER A 209 7.38 19.88 1.32
C SER A 209 7.91 21.26 1.72
N ASP A 210 7.73 21.66 2.98
CA ASP A 210 8.30 22.88 3.59
C ASP A 210 9.68 22.66 4.26
N GLY A 211 10.22 21.44 4.20
CA GLY A 211 11.48 21.06 4.83
C GLY A 211 11.34 20.54 6.27
N SER A 212 10.15 20.56 6.87
CA SER A 212 9.95 20.09 8.25
C SER A 212 10.15 18.58 8.39
N PRO A 213 10.72 18.09 9.51
CA PRO A 213 10.69 16.67 9.82
C PRO A 213 9.25 16.21 10.04
N ALA A 214 8.89 15.08 9.44
CA ALA A 214 7.55 14.52 9.47
C ALA A 214 7.58 13.00 9.36
N PHE A 215 6.41 12.37 9.45
CA PHE A 215 6.24 10.95 9.15
C PHE A 215 4.94 10.66 8.43
N LEU A 216 4.92 9.55 7.71
CA LEU A 216 3.73 8.97 7.12
C LEU A 216 3.11 7.92 8.05
N THR A 217 1.79 7.93 8.15
CA THR A 217 0.96 6.90 8.80
C THR A 217 -0.36 6.74 8.02
N ALA A 218 -1.32 5.96 8.52
CA ALA A 218 -2.62 5.78 7.87
C ALA A 218 -3.48 7.05 7.91
N GLY A 219 -4.40 7.18 6.95
CA GLY A 219 -5.32 8.30 6.84
C GLY A 219 -6.42 8.25 7.88
N HIS A 220 -6.97 7.07 8.18
CA HIS A 220 -7.96 6.92 9.25
C HIS A 220 -7.38 7.33 10.62
N CYS A 221 -6.08 7.08 10.87
CA CYS A 221 -5.37 7.63 12.03
C CYS A 221 -5.39 9.16 12.05
N GLY A 222 -4.94 9.79 10.96
CA GLY A 222 -4.90 11.25 10.87
C GLY A 222 -6.28 11.93 10.92
N VAL A 223 -7.35 11.22 10.56
CA VAL A 223 -8.74 11.68 10.71
C VAL A 223 -9.27 11.44 12.14
N ALA A 224 -8.91 10.33 12.78
CA ALA A 224 -9.35 10.00 14.13
C ALA A 224 -8.72 10.89 15.21
N ALA A 225 -7.47 11.32 15.02
CA ALA A 225 -6.80 12.21 15.96
C ALA A 225 -5.81 13.18 15.32
N LYS A 226 -5.81 14.42 15.82
CA LYS A 226 -5.00 15.53 15.32
C LYS A 226 -3.55 15.51 15.81
N ASP A 227 -3.34 15.16 17.08
CA ASP A 227 -2.06 15.36 17.77
C ASP A 227 -1.55 14.02 18.34
N TRP A 228 -0.26 13.73 18.16
CA TRP A 228 0.35 12.41 18.34
C TRP A 228 1.60 12.46 19.23
N SER A 229 1.67 11.53 20.18
CA SER A 229 2.78 11.27 21.11
C SER A 229 3.51 9.98 20.73
N ASP A 230 4.80 9.84 21.03
CA ASP A 230 5.55 8.56 20.92
C ASP A 230 5.26 7.58 22.08
N SER A 231 4.51 8.03 23.09
CA SER A 231 4.30 7.32 24.34
C SER A 231 2.87 7.48 24.85
N GLN A 232 2.31 6.41 25.43
CA GLN A 232 0.86 6.27 25.70
C GLN A 232 0.24 7.39 26.53
N ASN A 233 1.01 7.94 27.46
CA ASN A 233 0.62 9.04 28.35
C ASN A 233 1.55 10.26 28.19
N GLY A 234 2.31 10.32 27.09
CA GLY A 234 3.22 11.42 26.77
C GLY A 234 2.48 12.67 26.28
N GLN A 235 3.23 13.77 26.19
CA GLN A 235 2.74 14.97 25.51
C GLN A 235 2.86 14.79 23.99
N PRO A 236 1.95 15.35 23.17
CA PRO A 236 2.09 15.28 21.73
C PRO A 236 3.39 15.91 21.22
N ILE A 237 4.09 15.16 20.37
CA ILE A 237 5.35 15.55 19.72
C ILE A 237 5.16 15.86 18.23
N ALA A 238 3.98 15.60 17.69
CA ALA A 238 3.66 15.80 16.28
C ALA A 238 2.16 16.11 16.08
N SER A 239 1.83 16.82 15.00
CA SER A 239 0.45 17.17 14.62
C SER A 239 0.19 16.84 13.15
N VAL A 240 -1.03 16.41 12.83
CA VAL A 240 -1.47 16.09 11.47
C VAL A 240 -1.46 17.36 10.60
N ASP A 241 -0.72 17.31 9.49
CA ASP A 241 -0.68 18.35 8.46
C ASP A 241 -1.72 18.06 7.37
N GLN A 242 -1.77 16.81 6.91
CA GLN A 242 -2.66 16.34 5.85
C GLN A 242 -3.11 14.91 6.17
N ALA A 243 -4.41 14.64 6.14
CA ALA A 243 -4.94 13.29 6.23
C ALA A 243 -6.00 13.05 5.16
N LYS A 244 -6.03 11.84 4.60
CA LYS A 244 -7.00 11.46 3.57
C LYS A 244 -7.56 10.06 3.84
N PHE A 245 -8.79 10.04 4.32
CA PHE A 245 -9.61 8.84 4.48
C PHE A 245 -11.10 9.25 4.48
N PRO A 246 -12.02 8.48 3.87
CA PRO A 246 -11.79 7.30 3.04
C PRO A 246 -11.29 7.66 1.62
N GLY A 247 -11.42 6.74 0.67
CA GLY A 247 -11.00 6.90 -0.73
C GLY A 247 -9.53 6.52 -0.96
N ASN A 248 -8.64 7.09 -0.15
CA ASN A 248 -7.23 6.69 0.06
C ASN A 248 -7.05 6.45 1.57
N ASP A 249 -5.86 6.05 2.03
CA ASP A 249 -5.59 5.87 3.46
C ASP A 249 -4.15 6.25 3.85
N PHE A 250 -3.83 7.54 3.80
CA PHE A 250 -2.55 8.10 4.29
C PHE A 250 -2.75 9.38 5.10
N SER A 251 -1.79 9.64 5.99
CA SER A 251 -1.62 10.89 6.73
C SER A 251 -0.15 11.30 6.74
N LEU A 252 0.11 12.60 6.56
CA LEU A 252 1.38 13.26 6.85
C LEU A 252 1.23 13.97 8.21
N VAL A 253 2.12 13.62 9.14
CA VAL A 253 2.14 14.18 10.50
C VAL A 253 3.49 14.86 10.69
N LYS A 254 3.51 16.16 10.99
CA LYS A 254 4.73 16.95 11.19
C LYS A 254 5.13 16.93 12.65
N TYR A 255 6.42 16.75 12.93
CA TYR A 255 6.93 16.90 14.29
C TYR A 255 6.88 18.38 14.71
N THR A 256 6.53 18.62 15.97
CA THR A 256 6.35 19.98 16.51
C THR A 256 7.70 20.68 16.77
N ASP A 257 8.76 19.92 17.04
CA ASP A 257 10.14 20.44 17.05
C ASP A 257 10.76 20.31 15.65
N PRO A 258 11.09 21.42 14.96
CA PRO A 258 11.70 21.39 13.64
C PRO A 258 13.13 20.79 13.64
N ASN A 259 13.74 20.59 14.81
CA ASN A 259 15.05 19.94 14.97
C ASN A 259 14.94 18.42 15.23
N THR A 260 13.74 17.84 15.12
CA THR A 260 13.53 16.40 15.37
C THR A 260 14.37 15.56 14.41
N GLN A 261 15.26 14.76 14.97
CA GLN A 261 16.10 13.81 14.22
C GLN A 261 15.28 12.58 13.84
N ALA A 262 14.68 12.62 12.65
CA ALA A 262 13.81 11.57 12.10
C ALA A 262 14.54 10.76 11.01
N PRO A 263 15.36 9.74 11.35
CA PRO A 263 16.13 8.96 10.37
C PRO A 263 15.22 8.17 9.43
N SER A 264 15.61 8.04 8.16
CA SER A 264 14.91 7.23 7.16
C SER A 264 15.23 5.74 7.35
N GLU A 265 14.68 5.14 8.39
CA GLU A 265 14.82 3.73 8.74
C GLU A 265 13.52 3.16 9.34
N VAL A 266 13.40 1.85 9.37
CA VAL A 266 12.34 1.11 10.08
C VAL A 266 12.98 0.33 11.23
N ASN A 267 12.46 0.48 12.45
CA ASN A 267 12.78 -0.38 13.58
C ASN A 267 12.25 -1.79 13.31
N ALA A 268 13.13 -2.77 13.11
CA ALA A 268 12.77 -4.16 12.85
C ALA A 268 12.59 -5.00 14.13
N GLY A 269 12.63 -4.35 15.31
CA GLY A 269 12.61 -5.01 16.62
C GLY A 269 13.99 -5.52 17.04
N ASN A 270 14.10 -5.96 18.30
CA ASN A 270 15.32 -6.54 18.88
C ASN A 270 16.61 -5.70 18.72
N GLY A 271 16.48 -4.37 18.60
CA GLY A 271 17.60 -3.45 18.37
C GLY A 271 18.14 -3.45 16.93
N GLN A 272 17.41 -4.03 15.97
CA GLN A 272 17.76 -4.01 14.55
C GLN A 272 16.99 -2.90 13.82
N THR A 273 17.63 -2.20 12.90
CA THR A 273 16.96 -1.27 11.97
C THR A 273 17.22 -1.65 10.52
N VAL A 274 16.29 -1.30 9.63
CA VAL A 274 16.42 -1.42 8.18
C VAL A 274 16.41 -0.03 7.59
N GLN A 275 17.53 0.38 6.99
CA GLN A 275 17.64 1.68 6.33
C GLN A 275 16.69 1.74 5.13
N ILE A 276 15.91 2.81 5.04
CA ILE A 276 14.98 3.07 3.93
C ILE A 276 15.61 4.12 3.02
N THR A 277 15.93 3.69 1.80
CA THR A 277 16.73 4.48 0.86
C THR A 277 15.93 5.02 -0.34
N GLN A 278 14.77 4.41 -0.61
CA GLN A 278 13.90 4.75 -1.74
C GLN A 278 12.46 4.31 -1.48
N ALA A 279 11.51 4.87 -2.23
CA ALA A 279 10.17 4.31 -2.38
C ALA A 279 10.11 3.44 -3.63
N ALA A 280 9.32 2.36 -3.59
CA ALA A 280 9.13 1.46 -4.73
C ALA A 280 7.66 1.03 -4.86
N ASP A 281 7.20 0.87 -6.10
CA ASP A 281 5.89 0.27 -6.37
C ASP A 281 5.94 -1.25 -6.18
N ALA A 282 4.88 -1.79 -5.59
CA ALA A 282 4.75 -3.21 -5.27
C ALA A 282 4.59 -4.10 -6.52
N THR A 283 5.10 -5.33 -6.45
CA THR A 283 4.98 -6.36 -7.50
C THR A 283 4.35 -7.64 -6.96
N VAL A 284 3.27 -8.13 -7.59
CA VAL A 284 2.60 -9.39 -7.20
C VAL A 284 3.59 -10.56 -7.20
N GLY A 285 3.70 -11.27 -6.08
CA GLY A 285 4.62 -12.39 -5.86
C GLY A 285 5.98 -12.01 -5.27
N GLU A 286 6.26 -10.72 -5.04
CA GLU A 286 7.45 -10.31 -4.28
C GLU A 286 7.27 -10.57 -2.77
N THR A 287 8.39 -10.80 -2.08
CA THR A 287 8.41 -10.93 -0.61
C THR A 287 8.51 -9.55 0.03
N VAL A 288 7.62 -9.28 0.98
CA VAL A 288 7.54 -8.02 1.72
C VAL A 288 7.52 -8.27 3.22
N PHE A 289 8.04 -7.31 3.98
CA PHE A 289 8.10 -7.29 5.44
C PHE A 289 7.19 -6.15 5.94
N ARG A 290 6.38 -6.43 6.95
CA ARG A 290 5.57 -5.42 7.66
C ARG A 290 6.13 -5.26 9.07
N MET A 291 6.39 -4.02 9.49
CA MET A 291 6.55 -3.71 10.91
C MET A 291 5.24 -3.22 11.52
N GLY A 292 4.96 -3.71 12.72
CA GLY A 292 3.72 -3.54 13.47
C GLY A 292 4.03 -3.22 14.92
N SER A 293 3.35 -2.27 15.57
CA SER A 293 3.68 -2.00 16.98
C SER A 293 3.07 -3.05 17.91
N THR A 294 2.09 -3.82 17.44
CA THR A 294 1.40 -4.84 18.23
C THR A 294 1.91 -6.23 17.95
N THR A 295 2.04 -6.60 16.68
CA THR A 295 2.51 -7.94 16.30
C THR A 295 4.02 -7.95 16.00
N GLY A 296 4.66 -6.78 15.86
CA GLY A 296 6.07 -6.69 15.51
C GLY A 296 6.31 -6.93 14.02
N LEU A 297 7.48 -7.48 13.71
CA LEU A 297 7.94 -7.77 12.36
C LEU A 297 7.36 -9.09 11.84
N HIS A 298 6.61 -9.02 10.75
CA HIS A 298 6.13 -10.19 10.00
C HIS A 298 6.45 -10.06 8.52
N ASN A 299 6.40 -11.17 7.78
CA ASN A 299 6.66 -11.18 6.34
C ASN A 299 5.64 -12.05 5.59
N GLY A 300 5.62 -11.88 4.26
CA GLY A 300 4.67 -12.55 3.37
C GLY A 300 4.91 -12.13 1.92
N GLN A 301 3.89 -12.27 1.08
CA GLN A 301 3.93 -11.91 -0.34
C GLN A 301 2.80 -10.95 -0.71
N VAL A 302 3.08 -10.08 -1.69
CA VAL A 302 2.05 -9.32 -2.40
C VAL A 302 1.22 -10.29 -3.24
N THR A 303 -0.10 -10.29 -3.05
CA THR A 303 -1.06 -11.20 -3.71
C THR A 303 -1.95 -10.50 -4.72
N GLY A 304 -2.07 -9.16 -4.67
CA GLY A 304 -2.83 -8.36 -5.63
C GLY A 304 -2.47 -6.88 -5.55
N LEU A 305 -2.83 -6.14 -6.61
CA LEU A 305 -2.65 -4.68 -6.74
C LEU A 305 -3.97 -4.03 -7.20
N ASP A 306 -4.01 -2.70 -7.19
CA ASP A 306 -5.21 -1.89 -7.49
C ASP A 306 -6.44 -2.29 -6.64
N ALA A 307 -6.23 -2.82 -5.43
CA ALA A 307 -7.29 -3.37 -4.61
C ALA A 307 -8.27 -2.27 -4.14
N THR A 308 -9.56 -2.58 -4.17
CA THR A 308 -10.61 -1.77 -3.54
C THR A 308 -11.14 -2.52 -2.33
N VAL A 309 -11.25 -1.85 -1.19
CA VAL A 309 -11.69 -2.43 0.08
C VAL A 309 -12.83 -1.59 0.65
N ASN A 310 -13.88 -2.25 1.12
CA ASN A 310 -15.06 -1.63 1.70
C ASN A 310 -15.11 -1.93 3.20
N PHE A 311 -14.50 -1.06 4.00
CA PHE A 311 -14.53 -1.16 5.45
C PHE A 311 -15.92 -0.80 5.99
N GLN A 312 -16.29 -1.37 7.13
CA GLN A 312 -17.41 -0.85 7.91
C GLN A 312 -17.02 0.55 8.38
N SER A 313 -17.85 1.56 8.11
CA SER A 313 -17.53 2.93 8.52
C SER A 313 -17.56 3.06 10.04
N GLU A 314 -16.52 3.66 10.61
CA GLU A 314 -16.40 3.98 12.04
C GLU A 314 -17.18 5.25 12.41
N THR A 315 -17.31 6.19 11.46
CA THR A 315 -17.95 7.50 11.69
C THR A 315 -19.44 7.50 11.35
N ASN A 316 -19.90 6.56 10.52
CA ASN A 316 -21.29 6.44 10.10
C ASN A 316 -21.83 5.03 10.40
N PRO A 317 -22.67 4.84 11.44
CA PRO A 317 -23.26 3.54 11.78
C PRO A 317 -24.03 2.92 10.61
N GLY A 318 -23.57 1.75 10.14
CA GLY A 318 -24.12 1.07 8.96
C GLY A 318 -23.64 1.62 7.60
N GLY A 319 -22.80 2.66 7.60
CA GLY A 319 -22.11 3.21 6.43
C GLY A 319 -20.94 2.34 5.96
N THR A 320 -20.27 2.78 4.89
CA THR A 320 -19.14 2.06 4.26
C THR A 320 -18.02 3.04 3.91
N ASP A 321 -16.82 2.75 4.38
CA ASP A 321 -15.62 3.52 4.06
C ASP A 321 -14.83 2.77 2.96
N THR A 322 -14.99 3.22 1.71
CA THR A 322 -14.34 2.59 0.55
C THR A 322 -12.96 3.21 0.29
N VAL A 323 -11.91 2.39 0.32
CA VAL A 323 -10.53 2.78 -0.05
C VAL A 323 -10.13 2.05 -1.35
N ASN A 324 -9.38 2.74 -2.22
CA ASN A 324 -9.06 2.28 -3.58
C ASN A 324 -7.53 2.30 -3.80
N GLY A 325 -7.02 1.49 -4.73
CA GLY A 325 -5.61 1.52 -5.14
C GLY A 325 -4.66 0.88 -4.11
N LEU A 326 -5.16 -0.01 -3.26
CA LEU A 326 -4.36 -0.66 -2.22
C LEU A 326 -3.56 -1.85 -2.76
N ILE A 327 -2.43 -2.12 -2.13
CA ILE A 327 -1.64 -3.35 -2.26
C ILE A 327 -2.29 -4.40 -1.38
N GLN A 328 -2.56 -5.60 -1.89
CA GLN A 328 -3.08 -6.73 -1.11
C GLN A 328 -1.94 -7.71 -0.83
N THR A 329 -1.77 -8.14 0.43
CA THR A 329 -0.77 -9.15 0.83
C THR A 329 -1.40 -10.24 1.71
N ASN A 330 -0.65 -11.31 1.94
CA ASN A 330 -0.96 -12.32 2.97
C ASN A 330 -0.11 -12.17 4.24
N VAL A 331 0.54 -11.00 4.43
CA VAL A 331 1.22 -10.68 5.70
C VAL A 331 0.14 -10.46 6.76
N CYS A 332 0.23 -11.13 7.91
CA CYS A 332 -0.74 -10.91 8.99
C CYS A 332 -0.57 -9.52 9.61
N ALA A 333 -1.65 -8.97 10.14
CA ALA A 333 -1.70 -7.71 10.87
C ALA A 333 -2.90 -7.75 11.83
N GLU A 334 -2.82 -6.99 12.93
CA GLU A 334 -3.87 -6.93 13.94
C GLU A 334 -4.28 -5.49 14.26
N ALA A 335 -5.33 -5.32 15.09
CA ALA A 335 -5.73 -4.02 15.60
C ALA A 335 -4.59 -3.50 16.47
N GLY A 336 -3.78 -2.64 15.87
CA GLY A 336 -2.43 -2.45 16.35
C GLY A 336 -1.33 -2.45 15.30
N ASP A 337 -1.63 -2.48 13.98
CA ASP A 337 -0.63 -2.55 12.90
C ASP A 337 -0.84 -1.66 11.62
N SER A 338 -1.99 -0.98 11.37
CA SER A 338 -2.15 0.08 10.31
C SER A 338 -1.14 1.24 10.34
N GLY A 339 -0.98 2.07 9.31
CA GLY A 339 0.14 3.01 9.16
C GLY A 339 1.51 2.34 9.01
N GLY A 340 1.63 1.06 9.41
CA GLY A 340 2.87 0.32 9.52
C GLY A 340 3.59 0.13 8.21
N SER A 341 4.89 0.28 8.30
CA SER A 341 5.86 0.15 7.22
C SER A 341 5.72 -1.23 6.57
N LEU A 342 5.30 -1.26 5.31
CA LEU A 342 5.53 -2.38 4.41
C LEU A 342 6.77 -2.06 3.56
N PHE A 343 7.80 -2.87 3.66
CA PHE A 343 9.11 -2.62 3.08
C PHE A 343 9.76 -3.90 2.54
N THR A 344 10.80 -3.74 1.71
CA THR A 344 11.64 -4.85 1.23
C THR A 344 12.90 -4.99 2.08
N GLN A 345 13.48 -6.19 2.12
CA GLN A 345 14.72 -6.47 2.86
C GLN A 345 15.92 -5.60 2.40
N ASP A 346 15.91 -5.12 1.15
CA ASP A 346 16.92 -4.22 0.59
C ASP A 346 16.60 -2.72 0.77
N GLY A 347 15.64 -2.37 1.65
CA GLY A 347 15.45 -0.99 2.11
C GLY A 347 14.58 -0.11 1.21
N SER A 348 13.60 -0.69 0.52
CA SER A 348 12.59 0.07 -0.23
C SER A 348 11.29 0.19 0.55
N ALA A 349 10.75 1.40 0.68
CA ALA A 349 9.42 1.65 1.24
C ALA A 349 8.33 1.35 0.20
N VAL A 350 7.38 0.47 0.53
CA VAL A 350 6.39 -0.06 -0.40
C VAL A 350 4.97 0.42 -0.05
N GLY A 351 4.57 0.30 1.21
CA GLY A 351 3.20 0.61 1.63
C GLY A 351 3.05 1.00 3.10
N LEU A 352 1.92 1.63 3.42
CA LEU A 352 1.44 1.91 4.78
C LEU A 352 0.26 1.00 5.04
N THR A 353 0.28 0.23 6.12
CA THR A 353 -0.80 -0.73 6.44
C THR A 353 -2.15 0.02 6.57
N SER A 354 -3.25 -0.48 6.01
CA SER A 354 -4.57 0.18 6.05
C SER A 354 -5.53 -0.59 6.96
N GLY A 355 -5.80 -1.84 6.60
CA GLY A 355 -6.72 -2.72 7.32
C GLY A 355 -6.73 -4.10 6.70
N GLY A 356 -7.58 -4.99 7.18
CA GLY A 356 -7.60 -6.37 6.71
C GLY A 356 -8.48 -7.31 7.51
N SER A 357 -8.34 -8.60 7.22
CA SER A 357 -9.03 -9.72 7.87
C SER A 357 -8.07 -10.54 8.72
N GLY A 358 -8.64 -11.28 9.67
CA GLY A 358 -7.91 -12.28 10.44
C GLY A 358 -7.03 -11.70 11.56
N ASP A 359 -5.95 -12.43 11.84
CA ASP A 359 -4.98 -12.18 12.92
C ASP A 359 -3.65 -12.93 12.61
N CYS A 360 -2.63 -12.78 13.45
CA CYS A 360 -1.33 -13.43 13.27
C CYS A 360 -1.26 -14.90 13.74
N THR A 361 -2.38 -15.47 14.20
CA THR A 361 -2.51 -16.91 14.52
C THR A 361 -3.15 -17.70 13.37
N SER A 362 -4.21 -17.14 12.77
CA SER A 362 -5.06 -17.75 11.74
C SER A 362 -4.67 -17.31 10.32
N GLY A 363 -3.91 -16.22 10.20
CA GLY A 363 -3.63 -15.55 8.93
C GLY A 363 -4.85 -14.77 8.40
N GLY A 364 -4.68 -14.14 7.24
CA GLY A 364 -5.72 -13.32 6.62
C GLY A 364 -5.23 -12.58 5.37
N GLU A 365 -5.96 -11.53 5.00
CA GLU A 365 -5.61 -10.59 3.94
C GLU A 365 -5.38 -9.21 4.55
N THR A 366 -4.21 -8.61 4.32
CA THR A 366 -3.90 -7.25 4.76
C THR A 366 -3.71 -6.34 3.55
N PHE A 367 -4.23 -5.12 3.64
CA PHE A 367 -4.20 -4.13 2.58
C PHE A 367 -3.35 -2.93 2.98
N PHE A 368 -2.63 -2.33 2.03
CA PHE A 368 -1.65 -1.27 2.27
C PHE A 368 -1.78 -0.15 1.23
N GLN A 369 -1.74 1.10 1.70
CA GLN A 369 -1.68 2.29 0.86
C GLN A 369 -0.27 2.43 0.26
N PRO A 370 -0.08 2.48 -1.07
CA PRO A 370 1.24 2.67 -1.67
C PRO A 370 1.95 3.94 -1.15
N VAL A 371 3.22 3.81 -0.75
CA VAL A 371 4.04 4.93 -0.27
C VAL A 371 4.33 5.91 -1.41
N THR A 372 4.56 5.43 -2.63
CA THR A 372 4.76 6.25 -3.82
C THR A 372 3.60 7.23 -4.05
N ALA A 373 2.36 6.75 -3.91
CA ALA A 373 1.16 7.60 -4.00
C ALA A 373 1.01 8.58 -2.82
N ALA A 374 1.37 8.17 -1.59
CA ALA A 374 1.32 9.05 -0.41
C ALA A 374 2.35 10.20 -0.50
N LEU A 375 3.60 9.90 -0.91
CA LEU A 375 4.63 10.91 -1.16
C LEU A 375 4.22 11.88 -2.27
N GLN A 376 3.69 11.36 -3.39
CA GLN A 376 3.21 12.19 -4.49
C GLN A 376 2.07 13.13 -4.07
N ALA A 377 1.13 12.65 -3.26
CA ALA A 377 -0.03 13.44 -2.84
C ALA A 377 0.32 14.53 -1.81
N THR A 378 1.31 14.27 -0.95
CA THR A 378 1.71 15.18 0.14
C THR A 378 2.85 16.13 -0.24
N GLY A 379 3.60 15.80 -1.29
CA GLY A 379 4.84 16.47 -1.67
C GLY A 379 6.02 16.16 -0.74
N ALA A 380 5.87 15.19 0.16
CA ALA A 380 6.94 14.76 1.06
C ALA A 380 7.97 13.87 0.35
N THR A 381 9.18 13.80 0.89
CA THR A 381 10.28 12.96 0.38
C THR A 381 10.84 12.08 1.49
N LEU A 382 11.18 10.83 1.17
CA LEU A 382 12.00 10.01 2.07
C LEU A 382 13.36 10.69 2.30
N GLY A 383 13.86 10.62 3.53
CA GLY A 383 15.16 11.22 3.86
C GLY A 383 16.29 10.50 3.12
N ASN A 384 17.30 11.26 2.67
CA ASN A 384 18.52 10.66 2.14
C ASN A 384 19.17 9.82 3.26
N GLY A 385 19.15 8.49 3.11
CA GLY A 385 19.80 7.55 4.02
C GLY A 385 21.22 8.01 4.35
N GLY A 386 21.53 8.11 5.64
CA GLY A 386 22.60 8.96 6.14
C GLY A 386 23.99 8.59 5.63
N ASN A 387 24.48 9.30 4.62
CA ASN A 387 25.86 9.21 4.16
C ASN A 387 26.55 10.56 4.34
N GLY A 388 27.24 10.72 5.47
CA GLY A 388 27.88 11.99 5.82
C GLY A 388 28.99 12.40 4.85
N GLY A 389 28.93 13.65 4.38
CA GLY A 389 30.07 14.36 3.81
C GLY A 389 30.45 14.05 2.36
N SER A 390 29.81 14.74 1.41
CA SER A 390 30.54 15.66 0.52
C SER A 390 29.56 16.62 -0.16
N GLY A 391 29.92 17.90 -0.28
CA GLY A 391 29.04 18.93 -0.79
C GLY A 391 29.02 19.04 -2.32
N GLY A 392 27.96 19.65 -2.84
CA GLY A 392 27.97 20.39 -4.11
C GLY A 392 28.22 19.59 -5.39
N ASN A 393 27.14 19.25 -6.09
CA ASN A 393 26.90 19.87 -7.41
C ASN A 393 25.47 19.63 -7.89
N GLY A 394 24.75 20.72 -8.19
CA GLY A 394 23.51 20.63 -8.94
C GLY A 394 23.79 20.40 -10.42
N ALA A 395 23.11 19.43 -11.02
CA ALA A 395 22.96 19.30 -12.46
C ALA A 395 21.54 18.80 -12.75
N GLY A 396 20.74 19.62 -13.45
CA GLY A 396 19.34 19.32 -13.70
C GLY A 396 19.15 18.16 -14.69
N GLY A 397 18.19 17.29 -14.40
CA GLY A 397 17.68 16.29 -15.33
C GLY A 397 16.17 16.45 -15.48
N GLN A 398 15.72 17.09 -16.57
CA GLN A 398 14.30 17.08 -16.94
C GLN A 398 13.91 15.64 -17.32
N SER A 399 12.97 15.05 -16.58
CA SER A 399 12.20 13.90 -17.05
C SER A 399 10.75 14.35 -17.24
N GLY A 400 10.35 14.47 -18.50
CA GLY A 400 9.00 14.89 -18.86
C GLY A 400 8.07 13.70 -19.09
N SER A 401 6.81 13.88 -18.66
CA SER A 401 5.64 13.05 -18.97
C SER A 401 5.57 11.66 -18.27
N ALA A 402 4.41 11.19 -17.83
CA ALA A 402 3.06 11.62 -18.16
C ALA A 402 2.18 11.92 -16.92
N ALA A 403 1.33 12.94 -17.02
CA ALA A 403 0.20 13.15 -16.13
C ALA A 403 -1.03 12.39 -16.65
N PRO A 404 -1.85 11.76 -15.78
CA PRO A 404 -3.23 11.45 -16.11
C PRO A 404 -4.08 12.73 -16.00
N SER A 405 -4.79 13.05 -17.07
CA SER A 405 -5.67 14.21 -17.23
C SER A 405 -6.75 14.34 -16.15
N ALA A 406 -6.96 15.55 -15.66
CA ALA A 406 -8.22 15.93 -15.03
C ALA A 406 -9.27 16.25 -16.10
N SER A 407 -10.39 15.52 -16.10
CA SER A 407 -11.73 16.03 -16.41
C SER A 407 -12.77 14.90 -16.42
N ALA A 408 -13.69 14.94 -15.47
CA ALA A 408 -15.02 14.34 -15.62
C ALA A 408 -16.02 15.50 -15.63
N SER A 409 -16.20 16.11 -16.80
CA SER A 409 -17.28 17.07 -17.04
C SER A 409 -18.60 16.30 -17.19
N ASP A 410 -19.60 16.74 -16.45
CA ASP A 410 -20.94 16.16 -16.38
C ASP A 410 -21.72 16.33 -17.71
N PRO A 411 -22.24 15.26 -18.33
CA PRO A 411 -23.08 15.35 -19.52
C PRO A 411 -24.57 15.39 -19.16
N SER A 412 -25.05 16.55 -18.69
CA SER A 412 -26.49 16.84 -18.67
C SER A 412 -26.98 17.19 -20.09
N GLY A 413 -28.10 16.58 -20.48
CA GLY A 413 -28.50 16.44 -21.88
C GLY A 413 -29.11 17.68 -22.54
N ALA A 414 -29.07 17.70 -23.87
CA ALA A 414 -29.83 18.64 -24.68
C ALA A 414 -31.33 18.29 -24.67
N GLY A 415 -32.18 19.31 -24.49
CA GLY A 415 -33.63 19.22 -24.62
C GLY A 415 -34.22 20.59 -24.91
N ASP A 416 -34.61 20.83 -26.16
CA ASP A 416 -35.40 21.99 -26.56
C ASP A 416 -36.83 21.89 -25.99
N GLN A 417 -37.34 22.96 -25.34
CA GLN A 417 -38.49 23.73 -25.83
C GLN A 417 -38.97 24.85 -24.89
N SER A 418 -38.98 26.07 -25.41
CA SER A 418 -39.95 27.18 -25.23
C SER A 418 -40.72 27.37 -23.90
N GLY A 419 -40.56 28.56 -23.30
CA GLY A 419 -41.52 29.17 -22.35
C GLY A 419 -41.11 30.61 -22.02
N ALA A 420 -42.00 31.60 -22.20
CA ALA A 420 -41.63 33.02 -22.23
C ALA A 420 -42.10 33.84 -21.01
N GLY A 421 -41.35 34.92 -20.72
CA GLY A 421 -41.87 36.16 -20.09
C GLY A 421 -41.63 36.33 -18.59
N GLY A 422 -41.39 37.58 -18.15
CA GLY A 422 -41.43 37.94 -16.71
C GLY A 422 -40.36 38.92 -16.24
N ASP A 423 -40.42 40.14 -16.74
CA ASP A 423 -39.55 41.29 -16.45
C ASP A 423 -39.70 41.86 -15.00
N GLN A 424 -38.70 42.65 -14.57
CA GLN A 424 -38.70 43.70 -13.51
C GLN A 424 -38.45 43.40 -11.99
N ILE A 425 -37.40 44.09 -11.47
CA ILE A 425 -37.28 44.90 -10.21
C ILE A 425 -37.65 44.24 -8.85
N GLY A 426 -36.88 44.34 -7.76
CA GLY A 426 -35.62 45.05 -7.46
C GLY A 426 -35.57 45.51 -5.98
N GLY A 427 -34.46 46.10 -5.52
CA GLY A 427 -34.39 46.86 -4.25
C GLY A 427 -33.66 46.20 -3.08
N SER A 428 -32.77 46.97 -2.46
CA SER A 428 -31.91 46.63 -1.32
C SER A 428 -32.30 47.41 -0.04
N ALA A 429 -32.00 46.88 1.15
CA ALA A 429 -31.66 47.65 2.37
C ALA A 429 -31.19 46.75 3.53
N ASP A 430 -30.38 47.32 4.43
CA ASP A 430 -29.69 46.69 5.57
C ASP A 430 -30.42 47.01 6.93
N PRO A 431 -29.88 46.86 8.17
CA PRO A 431 -30.70 46.39 9.30
C PRO A 431 -30.85 47.42 10.44
N SER A 432 -31.64 47.09 11.46
CA SER A 432 -31.55 47.77 12.77
C SER A 432 -32.02 46.89 13.93
N ALA A 433 -31.32 46.99 15.06
CA ALA A 433 -31.53 46.20 16.27
C ALA A 433 -32.59 46.77 17.22
N SER A 434 -33.00 45.96 18.20
CA SER A 434 -33.20 46.44 19.58
C SER A 434 -33.12 45.28 20.57
N ALA A 435 -32.41 45.49 21.68
CA ALA A 435 -32.34 44.56 22.80
C ALA A 435 -33.18 45.09 23.98
N SER A 436 -33.76 44.18 24.78
CA SER A 436 -34.29 44.51 26.10
C SER A 436 -34.45 43.25 26.97
N ASP A 437 -33.63 43.20 28.01
CA ASP A 437 -33.72 42.43 29.27
C ASP A 437 -33.56 43.52 30.40
N PRO A 438 -33.70 43.29 31.72
CA PRO A 438 -34.02 42.07 32.46
C PRO A 438 -35.05 42.23 33.61
N SER A 439 -35.24 41.14 34.38
CA SER A 439 -35.67 41.00 35.81
C SER A 439 -36.82 39.98 36.01
N GLY A 440 -36.88 39.17 37.07
CA GLY A 440 -35.97 39.04 38.23
C GLY A 440 -36.23 37.74 39.06
N ALA A 441 -35.72 37.70 40.29
CA ALA A 441 -35.81 36.60 41.29
C ALA A 441 -37.21 35.95 41.45
N GLY A 442 -37.40 34.70 41.90
CA GLY A 442 -36.51 33.72 42.57
C GLY A 442 -37.16 33.24 43.89
N ASP A 443 -37.00 31.97 44.32
CA ASP A 443 -36.99 31.57 45.75
C ASP A 443 -36.62 30.09 46.02
N GLN A 444 -36.40 29.73 47.29
CA GLN A 444 -35.89 28.44 47.80
C GLN A 444 -36.94 27.52 48.48
N SER A 445 -36.49 26.31 48.86
CA SER A 445 -37.07 25.34 49.83
C SER A 445 -38.26 24.48 49.37
N GLY A 446 -38.51 23.28 49.90
CA GLY A 446 -37.68 22.45 50.79
C GLY A 446 -38.48 21.57 51.77
N THR A 447 -38.09 20.29 51.89
CA THR A 447 -38.47 19.29 52.93
C THR A 447 -39.87 18.62 52.89
N GLY A 448 -39.94 17.37 53.37
CA GLY A 448 -41.19 16.63 53.66
C GLY A 448 -41.08 15.11 53.46
N ALA A 449 -40.91 14.32 54.53
CA ALA A 449 -40.71 12.87 54.48
C ALA A 449 -41.97 12.06 54.88
N GLY A 450 -42.00 10.75 54.56
CA GLY A 450 -43.01 9.80 55.06
C GLY A 450 -42.71 8.36 54.62
N ALA A 451 -42.67 7.41 55.56
CA ALA A 451 -42.20 6.03 55.36
C ALA A 451 -43.26 4.98 55.74
N SER A 452 -43.15 3.77 55.18
CA SER A 452 -43.60 2.51 55.84
C SER A 452 -43.22 1.25 55.04
N ASP A 453 -42.31 0.43 55.59
CA ASP A 453 -42.24 -1.03 55.35
C ASP A 453 -43.21 -1.75 56.33
N PRO A 454 -43.54 -3.06 56.13
CA PRO A 454 -42.82 -4.09 56.91
C PRO A 454 -42.65 -5.49 56.26
N ALA A 455 -41.49 -6.13 56.55
CA ALA A 455 -41.21 -7.58 56.70
C ALA A 455 -41.54 -8.56 55.53
N GLY A 456 -40.77 -9.62 55.20
CA GLY A 456 -39.75 -10.43 55.92
C GLY A 456 -40.21 -11.92 55.92
N SER A 457 -39.41 -12.99 55.91
CA SER A 457 -37.94 -13.28 55.93
C SER A 457 -37.76 -14.77 55.49
N GLY A 458 -36.61 -15.38 55.21
CA GLY A 458 -35.17 -15.02 55.28
C GLY A 458 -34.35 -16.18 55.92
N GLY A 459 -33.31 -16.72 55.26
CA GLY A 459 -32.55 -17.88 55.77
C GLY A 459 -31.44 -18.44 54.83
N ASP A 460 -30.19 -18.21 55.21
CA ASP A 460 -28.96 -18.98 54.88
C ASP A 460 -28.74 -20.03 56.03
N PRO A 461 -27.72 -20.95 56.11
CA PRO A 461 -26.49 -21.05 55.31
C PRO A 461 -25.93 -22.48 54.99
N SER A 462 -24.76 -22.50 54.33
CA SER A 462 -23.61 -23.42 54.55
C SER A 462 -23.51 -24.85 53.93
N SER A 463 -22.44 -25.02 53.13
CA SER A 463 -21.48 -26.15 53.03
C SER A 463 -21.91 -27.63 53.20
N GLY A 464 -21.52 -28.50 52.25
CA GLY A 464 -21.47 -29.96 52.46
C GLY A 464 -21.03 -30.82 51.26
N SER A 465 -19.75 -31.23 51.26
CA SER A 465 -19.09 -32.35 50.56
C SER A 465 -19.88 -33.35 49.68
N GLY A 466 -19.28 -33.74 48.54
CA GLY A 466 -19.62 -34.97 47.80
C GLY A 466 -18.47 -35.46 46.90
N SER A 467 -17.61 -36.34 47.41
CA SER A 467 -16.57 -37.04 46.63
C SER A 467 -17.02 -38.43 46.22
N ALA A 468 -16.67 -38.87 45.01
CA ALA A 468 -16.63 -40.27 44.61
C ALA A 468 -15.40 -40.54 43.73
N ASN A 469 -14.78 -41.70 43.92
CA ASN A 469 -13.52 -42.13 43.28
C ASN A 469 -13.73 -42.76 41.90
N ASP A 470 -12.74 -42.59 41.02
CA ASP A 470 -11.93 -43.64 40.36
C ASP A 470 -11.08 -42.98 39.24
N GLY A 471 -9.82 -43.37 38.93
CA GLY A 471 -8.99 -44.40 39.53
C GLY A 471 -8.07 -45.14 38.54
N SER A 472 -7.17 -44.49 37.78
CA SER A 472 -6.00 -45.18 37.16
C SER A 472 -4.89 -44.28 36.56
N SER A 473 -3.76 -44.30 37.26
CA SER A 473 -2.35 -44.27 36.83
C SER A 473 -1.87 -44.28 35.35
N LEU A 474 -0.90 -43.36 35.10
CA LEU A 474 0.47 -43.58 34.57
C LEU A 474 0.82 -43.66 33.05
N THR A 475 1.77 -42.77 32.70
CA THR A 475 2.97 -42.93 31.82
C THR A 475 2.86 -43.04 30.29
N GLY A 476 3.72 -42.26 29.61
CA GLY A 476 4.07 -42.45 28.20
C GLY A 476 4.80 -41.24 27.59
N SER A 477 6.11 -41.10 27.81
CA SER A 477 6.92 -40.09 27.12
C SER A 477 7.32 -40.56 25.71
N ASN A 478 7.14 -39.69 24.71
CA ASN A 478 8.07 -39.44 23.61
C ASN A 478 7.62 -38.21 22.80
#